data_AF-A0A182FWW1-F1
#
_entry.id   AF-A0A182FWW1-F1
#
_cell.length_a   1.000
_cell.length_b   1.000
_cell.length_c   1.000
_cell.angle_alpha   90.00
_cell.angle_beta   90.00
_cell.angle_gamma   90.00
#
_symmetry.space_group_name_H-M   'P 1'
#
loop_
_entity.id
_entity.type
_entity.pdbx_description
1 polymer ?
#
loop_
_entity_poly.entity_id
_entity_poly.type
_entity_poly.pdbx_seq_one_letter_code
_entity_poly.pdbx_strand_id
1 'polypeptide(L)'
;MLFRFRTNPACTGHQMCQKLGEANAKNILLMQKTIKKFHLKMAYLNDTIHDHSYHESQKTPIINFQLIDSEALMSQIDIKLSQNNYCQQLQKWLTKGIPARQAPKTRLHQVWNKMFDGAFLANCSMTGNGKAGPKVAFLSYENIMNKCGR
;
A
#
# COMPACT_ATOMS: atom_id res chain seq x y z
N MET A 1 50.17 -47.41 51.32
CA MET A 1 49.43 -47.00 50.09
C MET A 1 48.51 -45.84 50.48
N LEU A 2 48.91 -44.60 50.19
CA LEU A 2 48.15 -43.39 50.53
C LEU A 2 47.35 -42.94 49.30
N PHE A 3 46.02 -43.09 49.35
CA PHE A 3 45.12 -42.53 48.35
C PHE A 3 44.98 -41.02 48.58
N ARG A 4 45.56 -40.22 47.69
CA ARG A 4 45.26 -38.79 47.61
C ARG A 4 43.95 -38.61 46.87
N PHE A 5 42.89 -38.26 47.58
CA PHE A 5 41.69 -37.68 46.98
C PHE A 5 42.03 -36.30 46.41
N ARG A 6 41.97 -36.17 45.08
CA ARG A 6 41.96 -34.86 44.41
C ARG A 6 40.58 -34.25 44.64
N THR A 7 40.47 -33.33 45.59
CA THR A 7 39.34 -32.41 45.64
C THR A 7 39.53 -31.37 44.53
N ASN A 8 38.57 -31.34 43.60
CA ASN A 8 38.52 -30.38 42.52
C ASN A 8 38.08 -29.02 43.10
N PRO A 9 38.88 -27.95 43.04
CA PRO A 9 38.51 -26.69 43.64
C PRO A 9 37.54 -25.94 42.74
N ALA A 10 36.37 -25.65 43.30
CA ALA A 10 35.61 -24.43 43.08
C ALA A 10 35.20 -24.11 41.63
N CYS A 11 34.06 -24.66 41.20
CA CYS A 11 33.11 -23.83 40.47
C CYS A 11 32.57 -22.78 41.45
N THR A 12 33.25 -21.64 41.53
CA THR A 12 32.83 -20.49 42.33
C THR A 12 31.46 -20.03 41.84
N GLY A 13 30.51 -19.82 42.76
CA GLY A 13 29.13 -19.42 42.45
C GLY A 13 29.00 -18.19 41.54
N HIS A 14 30.07 -17.42 41.37
CA HIS A 14 30.17 -16.29 40.44
C HIS A 14 29.97 -16.69 38.97
N GLN A 15 30.50 -17.85 38.54
CA GLN A 15 30.41 -18.30 37.13
C GLN A 15 29.01 -18.84 36.79
N MET A 16 28.28 -19.36 37.78
CA MET A 16 26.88 -19.81 37.62
C MET A 16 25.92 -18.61 37.59
N CYS A 17 26.13 -17.59 38.44
CA CYS A 17 25.34 -16.36 38.43
C CYS A 17 25.48 -15.55 37.12
N GLN A 18 26.68 -15.49 36.52
CA GLN A 18 26.87 -14.82 35.23
C GLN A 18 26.09 -15.49 34.09
N LYS A 19 26.12 -16.82 34.00
CA LYS A 19 25.37 -17.57 32.97
C LYS A 19 23.86 -17.42 33.13
N LEU A 20 23.36 -17.33 34.36
CA LEU A 20 21.94 -17.10 34.65
C LEU A 20 21.50 -15.69 34.20
N GLY A 21 22.33 -14.68 34.44
CA GLY A 21 22.08 -13.30 34.00
C GLY A 21 22.02 -13.16 32.47
N GLU A 22 22.94 -13.80 31.75
CA GLU A 22 22.96 -13.79 30.29
C GLU A 22 21.76 -14.50 29.65
N ALA A 23 21.35 -15.64 30.21
CA ALA A 23 20.17 -16.36 29.74
C ALA A 23 18.89 -15.52 29.94
N ASN A 24 18.76 -14.87 31.10
CA ASN A 24 17.64 -14.00 31.39
C ASN A 24 17.60 -12.78 30.47
N ALA A 25 18.75 -12.15 30.19
CA ALA A 25 18.83 -11.02 29.26
C ALA A 25 18.40 -11.40 27.83
N LYS A 26 18.81 -12.58 27.34
CA LYS A 26 18.41 -13.08 26.02
C LYS A 26 16.90 -13.32 25.92
N ASN A 27 16.30 -13.88 26.96
CA ASN A 27 14.86 -14.11 27.02
C ASN A 27 14.07 -12.79 27.05
N ILE A 28 14.53 -11.81 27.84
CA ILE A 28 13.94 -10.47 27.89
C ILE A 28 13.99 -9.81 26.51
N LEU A 29 15.13 -9.88 25.82
CA LEU A 29 15.28 -9.30 24.49
C LEU A 29 14.35 -9.97 23.45
N LEU A 30 14.18 -11.30 23.53
CA LEU A 30 13.28 -12.04 22.65
C LEU A 30 11.82 -11.62 22.89
N MET A 31 11.39 -11.51 24.15
CA MET A 31 10.05 -11.04 24.50
C MET A 31 9.80 -9.62 23.99
N GLN A 32 10.77 -8.70 24.14
CA GLN A 32 10.65 -7.34 23.60
C GLN A 32 10.48 -7.31 22.08
N LYS A 33 11.22 -8.18 21.35
CA LYS A 33 11.06 -8.30 19.89
C LYS A 33 9.68 -8.83 19.50
N THR A 34 9.15 -9.81 20.23
CA THR A 34 7.82 -10.38 20.00
C THR A 34 6.72 -9.35 20.27
N ILE A 35 6.84 -8.59 21.37
CA ILE A 35 5.93 -7.49 21.71
C ILE A 35 5.92 -6.44 20.60
N LYS A 36 7.10 -5.99 20.12
CA LYS A 36 7.18 -5.05 18.99
C LYS A 36 6.49 -5.57 17.73
N LYS A 37 6.70 -6.86 17.37
CA LYS A 37 6.01 -7.48 16.24
C LYS A 37 4.48 -7.50 16.43
N PHE A 38 4.02 -7.76 17.66
CA PHE A 38 2.61 -7.74 17.97
C PHE A 38 2.01 -6.33 17.86
N HIS A 39 2.67 -5.31 18.40
CA HIS A 39 2.24 -3.91 18.24
C HIS A 39 2.14 -3.48 16.78
N LEU A 40 3.11 -3.86 15.94
CA LEU A 40 3.05 -3.56 14.50
C LEU A 40 1.86 -4.26 13.82
N LYS A 41 1.58 -5.52 14.19
CA LYS A 41 0.43 -6.26 13.66
C LYS A 41 -0.90 -5.67 14.13
N MET A 42 -0.97 -5.22 15.39
CA MET A 42 -2.15 -4.55 15.93
C MET A 42 -2.38 -3.17 15.31
N ALA A 43 -1.34 -2.37 15.09
CA ALA A 43 -1.44 -1.09 14.40
C ALA A 43 -1.99 -1.28 12.97
N TYR A 44 -1.45 -2.25 12.22
CA TYR A 44 -1.95 -2.63 10.90
C TYR A 44 -3.43 -3.05 10.90
N LEU A 45 -3.85 -3.82 11.90
CA LEU A 45 -5.26 -4.23 12.04
C LEU A 45 -6.17 -3.09 12.47
N ASN A 46 -5.70 -2.17 13.31
CA ASN A 46 -6.49 -1.01 13.73
C ASN A 46 -6.77 -0.06 12.55
N ASP A 47 -5.77 0.17 11.69
CA ASP A 47 -5.95 0.90 10.43
C ASP A 47 -6.95 0.18 9.49
N THR A 48 -7.01 -1.16 9.57
CA THR A 48 -7.96 -1.98 8.79
C THR A 48 -9.40 -1.85 9.31
N ILE A 49 -9.61 -1.58 10.60
CA ILE A 49 -10.94 -1.48 11.22
C ILE A 49 -11.53 -0.07 11.04
N HIS A 50 -10.70 0.98 10.98
CA HIS A 50 -11.17 2.35 10.77
C HIS A 50 -11.71 2.61 9.34
N ASP A 51 -11.35 1.78 8.36
CA ASP A 51 -11.82 1.92 6.97
C ASP A 51 -13.22 1.32 6.71
N HIS A 52 -13.83 0.68 7.73
CA HIS A 52 -15.20 0.15 7.67
C HIS A 52 -16.25 1.06 8.32
N SER A 53 -15.88 2.26 8.76
CA SER A 53 -16.79 3.29 9.30
C SER A 53 -16.97 4.46 8.32
N TYR A 54 -17.08 4.20 7.01
CA TYR A 54 -17.76 5.15 6.14
C TYR A 54 -19.26 4.92 6.28
N HIS A 55 -19.84 5.66 7.21
CA HIS A 55 -21.27 5.79 7.42
C HIS A 55 -21.94 6.13 6.09
N GLU A 56 -22.63 5.14 5.55
CA GLU A 56 -23.52 5.22 4.41
C GLU A 56 -24.75 6.04 4.81
N SER A 57 -24.90 7.26 4.27
CA SER A 57 -26.20 7.90 4.01
C SER A 57 -26.09 9.20 3.20
N GLN A 58 -25.31 9.18 2.11
CA GLN A 58 -25.51 10.19 1.07
C GLN A 58 -25.66 9.46 -0.25
N LYS A 59 -26.85 9.58 -0.85
CA LYS A 59 -27.21 9.15 -2.20
C LYS A 59 -26.16 9.69 -3.17
N THR A 60 -25.08 8.93 -3.39
CA THR A 60 -23.99 9.38 -4.25
C THR A 60 -24.53 9.48 -5.66
N PRO A 61 -24.42 10.64 -6.33
CA PRO A 61 -24.82 10.74 -7.72
C PRO A 61 -24.09 9.66 -8.51
N ILE A 62 -24.87 8.88 -9.25
CA ILE A 62 -24.36 7.81 -10.10
C ILE A 62 -23.65 8.52 -11.25
N ILE A 63 -22.32 8.55 -11.20
CA ILE A 63 -21.53 8.99 -12.35
C ILE A 63 -21.68 7.93 -13.45
N ASN A 64 -22.27 8.32 -14.57
CA ASN A 64 -22.26 7.48 -15.77
C ASN A 64 -20.94 7.74 -16.50
N PHE A 65 -19.89 7.04 -16.08
CA PHE A 65 -18.56 7.20 -16.66
C PHE A 65 -18.47 6.42 -17.97
N GLN A 66 -18.23 7.13 -19.08
CA GLN A 66 -17.94 6.52 -20.37
C GLN A 66 -16.47 6.17 -20.46
N LEU A 67 -16.18 4.95 -20.91
CA LEU A 67 -14.83 4.46 -21.15
C LEU A 67 -14.11 5.35 -22.18
N ILE A 68 -12.85 5.71 -21.90
CA ILE A 68 -12.03 6.53 -22.78
C ILE A 68 -11.51 5.68 -23.93
N ASP A 69 -12.06 5.89 -25.11
CA ASP A 69 -11.74 5.17 -26.36
C ASP A 69 -11.03 6.04 -27.40
N SER A 70 -10.90 7.33 -27.13
CA SER A 70 -10.43 8.31 -28.10
C SER A 70 -9.75 9.49 -27.42
N GLU A 71 -8.86 10.13 -28.16
CA GLU A 71 -8.15 11.33 -27.70
C GLU A 71 -9.11 12.49 -27.41
N ALA A 72 -10.17 12.62 -28.21
CA ALA A 72 -11.20 13.64 -28.01
C ALA A 72 -11.93 13.45 -26.66
N LEU A 73 -12.30 12.22 -26.32
CA LEU A 73 -12.94 11.92 -25.04
C LEU A 73 -11.96 12.10 -23.87
N MET A 74 -10.70 11.73 -24.06
CA MET A 74 -9.64 11.96 -23.09
C MET A 74 -9.48 13.45 -22.76
N SER A 75 -9.45 14.31 -23.77
CA SER A 75 -9.42 15.78 -23.61
C SER A 75 -10.66 16.31 -22.88
N GLN A 76 -11.86 15.80 -23.22
CA GLN A 76 -13.09 16.21 -22.54
C GLN A 76 -13.08 15.83 -21.05
N ILE A 77 -12.57 14.65 -20.72
CA ILE A 77 -12.48 14.21 -19.33
C ILE A 77 -11.43 15.00 -18.57
N ASP A 78 -10.28 15.31 -19.17
CA ASP A 78 -9.29 16.17 -18.52
C ASP A 78 -9.87 17.55 -18.16
N ILE A 79 -10.64 18.16 -19.08
CA ILE A 79 -11.35 19.41 -18.81
C ILE A 79 -12.38 19.23 -17.69
N LYS A 80 -13.18 18.15 -17.72
CA LYS A 80 -14.16 17.87 -16.65
C LYS A 80 -13.50 17.66 -15.29
N LEU A 81 -12.29 17.09 -15.25
CA LEU A 81 -11.54 16.89 -14.02
C LEU A 81 -11.03 18.18 -13.37
N SER A 82 -10.98 19.29 -14.12
CA SER A 82 -10.78 20.61 -13.53
C SER A 82 -11.93 21.01 -12.58
N GLN A 83 -13.13 20.43 -12.77
CA GLN A 83 -14.30 20.68 -11.95
C GLN A 83 -14.25 19.81 -10.68
N ASN A 84 -14.19 20.46 -9.51
CA ASN A 84 -14.00 19.77 -8.23
C ASN A 84 -15.09 18.72 -7.94
N ASN A 85 -16.34 19.01 -8.31
CA ASN A 85 -17.46 18.09 -8.13
C ASN A 85 -17.33 16.82 -8.99
N TYR A 86 -16.82 16.92 -10.22
CA TYR A 86 -16.65 15.78 -11.11
C TYR A 86 -15.49 14.89 -10.63
N CYS A 87 -14.37 15.51 -10.22
CA CYS A 87 -13.23 14.78 -9.67
C CYS A 87 -13.62 13.95 -8.43
N GLN A 88 -14.34 14.55 -7.47
CA GLN A 88 -14.81 13.85 -6.28
C GLN A 88 -15.77 12.70 -6.61
N GLN A 89 -16.64 12.87 -7.60
CA GLN A 89 -17.53 11.80 -8.07
C GLN A 89 -16.77 10.66 -8.72
N LEU A 90 -15.78 10.98 -9.56
CA LEU A 90 -14.93 9.98 -10.20
C LEU A 90 -14.11 9.20 -9.17
N GLN A 91 -13.51 9.89 -8.20
CA GLN A 91 -12.78 9.25 -7.10
C GLN A 91 -13.67 8.29 -6.32
N LYS A 92 -14.89 8.72 -5.93
CA LYS A 92 -15.86 7.85 -5.23
C LYS A 92 -16.25 6.62 -6.08
N TRP A 93 -16.41 6.79 -7.39
CA TRP A 93 -16.72 5.69 -8.29
C TRP A 93 -15.55 4.70 -8.44
N LEU A 94 -14.31 5.20 -8.54
CA LEU A 94 -13.11 4.38 -8.59
C LEU A 94 -12.90 3.61 -7.28
N THR A 95 -13.05 4.26 -6.12
CA THR A 95 -12.84 3.61 -4.81
C THR A 95 -13.90 2.56 -4.49
N LYS A 96 -15.15 2.75 -4.94
CA LYS A 96 -16.19 1.70 -4.85
C LYS A 96 -15.85 0.44 -5.65
N GLY A 97 -15.11 0.59 -6.76
CA GLY A 97 -14.80 -0.50 -7.68
C GLY A 97 -13.42 -1.14 -7.50
N ILE A 98 -12.53 -0.55 -6.67
CA ILE A 98 -11.13 -0.96 -6.54
C ILE A 98 -10.81 -1.19 -5.06
N PRO A 99 -10.59 -2.44 -4.62
CA PRO A 99 -10.30 -2.74 -3.23
C PRO A 99 -9.03 -2.02 -2.75
N ALA A 100 -9.15 -1.27 -1.63
CA ALA A 100 -8.03 -0.55 -1.03
C ALA A 100 -6.87 -1.46 -0.60
N ARG A 101 -7.15 -2.74 -0.31
CA ARG A 101 -6.19 -3.74 0.19
C ARG A 101 -5.18 -4.24 -0.86
N GLN A 102 -5.32 -3.84 -2.12
CA GLN A 102 -4.41 -4.25 -3.18
C GLN A 102 -3.14 -3.37 -3.22
N ALA A 103 -2.05 -3.95 -3.71
CA ALA A 103 -0.80 -3.21 -3.90
C ALA A 103 -1.01 -1.96 -4.77
N PRO A 104 -0.35 -0.83 -4.50
CA PRO A 104 -0.55 0.42 -5.24
C PRO A 104 -0.42 0.28 -6.76
N LYS A 105 0.53 -0.54 -7.22
CA LYS A 105 0.72 -0.85 -8.65
C LYS A 105 -0.52 -1.53 -9.25
N THR A 106 -1.07 -2.53 -8.57
CA THR A 106 -2.28 -3.26 -9.01
C THR A 106 -3.50 -2.35 -9.03
N ARG A 107 -3.64 -1.48 -8.01
CA ARG A 107 -4.71 -0.48 -7.96
C ARG A 107 -4.64 0.47 -9.13
N LEU A 108 -3.45 0.98 -9.45
CA LEU A 108 -3.24 1.87 -10.59
C LEU A 108 -3.65 1.18 -11.90
N HIS A 109 -3.21 -0.05 -12.16
CA HIS A 109 -3.64 -0.80 -13.35
C HIS A 109 -5.16 -0.99 -13.43
N GLN A 110 -5.85 -1.23 -12.30
CA GLN A 110 -7.31 -1.33 -12.29
C GLN A 110 -8.00 0.01 -12.55
N VAL A 111 -7.43 1.13 -12.08
CA VAL A 111 -7.92 2.47 -12.44
C VAL A 111 -7.85 2.65 -13.95
N TRP A 112 -6.69 2.38 -14.55
CA TRP A 112 -6.51 2.50 -16.01
C TRP A 112 -7.50 1.62 -16.78
N ASN A 113 -7.62 0.33 -16.42
CA ASN A 113 -8.54 -0.59 -17.09
C ASN A 113 -10.03 -0.25 -16.88
N LYS A 114 -10.38 0.47 -15.80
CA LYS A 114 -11.75 0.97 -15.58
C LYS A 114 -12.03 2.23 -16.37
N MET A 115 -11.03 3.08 -16.57
CA MET A 115 -11.21 4.38 -17.22
C MET A 115 -11.02 4.33 -18.73
N PHE A 116 -10.20 3.43 -19.25
CA PHE A 116 -9.78 3.42 -20.65
C PHE A 116 -10.17 2.13 -21.35
N ASP A 117 -10.48 2.26 -22.63
CA ASP A 117 -10.56 1.12 -23.53
C ASP A 117 -9.18 0.48 -23.68
N GLY A 118 -9.12 -0.85 -23.70
CA GLY A 118 -7.86 -1.58 -23.76
C GLY A 118 -7.09 -1.31 -25.06
N ALA A 119 -7.80 -1.16 -26.19
CA ALA A 119 -7.16 -0.88 -27.48
C ALA A 119 -6.68 0.57 -27.55
N PHE A 120 -7.47 1.52 -27.04
CA PHE A 120 -7.03 2.91 -26.93
C PHE A 120 -5.83 3.06 -25.99
N LEU A 121 -5.88 2.44 -24.81
CA LEU A 121 -4.80 2.48 -23.81
C LEU A 121 -3.49 1.92 -24.38
N ALA A 122 -3.55 0.90 -25.24
CA ALA A 122 -2.37 0.37 -25.93
C ALA A 122 -1.72 1.38 -26.89
N ASN A 123 -2.50 2.33 -27.41
CA ASN A 123 -2.03 3.43 -28.26
C ASN A 123 -1.59 4.68 -27.47
N CYS A 124 -1.75 4.67 -26.15
CA CYS A 124 -1.23 5.71 -25.28
C CYS A 124 0.19 5.39 -24.78
N SER A 125 0.90 6.42 -24.33
CA SER A 125 2.17 6.32 -23.63
C SER A 125 2.35 7.51 -22.69
N MET A 126 3.30 7.43 -21.77
CA MET A 126 3.51 8.53 -20.83
C MET A 126 3.96 9.82 -21.54
N THR A 127 4.93 9.72 -22.45
CA THR A 127 5.57 10.87 -23.12
C THR A 127 5.14 11.08 -24.58
N GLY A 128 4.31 10.20 -25.14
CA GLY A 128 3.92 10.21 -26.56
C GLY A 128 4.85 9.40 -27.47
N ASN A 129 5.93 8.83 -26.93
CA ASN A 129 6.89 8.03 -27.70
C ASN A 129 6.58 6.53 -27.60
N GLY A 130 6.51 5.85 -28.76
CA GLY A 130 6.31 4.41 -28.85
C GLY A 130 7.28 3.74 -29.83
N LYS A 131 7.58 2.45 -29.61
CA LYS A 131 8.40 1.64 -30.53
C LYS A 131 7.79 1.53 -31.93
N ALA A 132 6.46 1.55 -32.02
CA ALA A 132 5.69 1.43 -33.26
C ALA A 132 5.36 2.79 -33.91
N GLY A 133 5.85 3.90 -33.35
CA GLY A 133 5.55 5.25 -33.81
C GLY A 133 5.01 6.17 -32.71
N PRO A 134 4.59 7.39 -33.07
CA PRO A 134 3.98 8.35 -32.15
C PRO A 134 2.72 7.78 -31.49
N LYS A 135 2.52 8.16 -30.23
CA LYS A 135 1.42 7.72 -29.37
C LYS A 135 0.77 8.92 -28.68
N VAL A 136 -0.44 8.73 -28.16
CA VAL A 136 -1.08 9.75 -27.32
C VAL A 136 -0.30 9.90 -26.01
N ALA A 137 0.08 11.12 -25.64
CA ALA A 137 0.90 11.41 -24.48
C ALA A 137 0.05 11.72 -23.23
N PHE A 138 0.13 10.89 -22.18
CA PHE A 138 -0.58 11.13 -20.92
C PHE A 138 -0.15 12.43 -20.24
N LEU A 139 1.13 12.79 -20.34
CA LEU A 139 1.65 14.01 -19.71
C LEU A 139 1.03 15.29 -20.24
N SER A 140 0.39 15.26 -21.42
CA SER A 140 -0.34 16.39 -21.97
C SER A 140 -1.68 16.66 -21.24
N TYR A 141 -2.11 15.76 -20.36
CA TYR A 141 -3.39 15.83 -19.65
C TYR A 141 -3.16 16.02 -18.15
N GLU A 142 -2.93 17.27 -17.76
CA GLU A 142 -2.50 17.62 -16.41
C GLU A 142 -3.52 17.24 -15.33
N ASN A 143 -4.82 17.33 -15.59
CA ASN A 143 -5.83 17.05 -14.59
C ASN A 143 -5.94 15.54 -14.35
N ILE A 144 -5.88 14.73 -15.41
CA ILE A 144 -5.79 13.27 -15.31
C ILE A 144 -4.57 12.86 -14.47
N MET A 145 -3.41 13.50 -14.70
CA MET A 145 -2.17 13.15 -14.01
C MET A 145 -2.09 13.66 -12.57
N ASN A 146 -2.64 14.85 -12.27
CA ASN A 146 -2.40 15.54 -11.00
C ASN A 146 -3.59 15.53 -10.03
N LYS A 147 -4.84 15.47 -10.51
CA LYS A 147 -6.03 15.73 -9.67
C LYS A 147 -6.63 14.48 -9.04
N CYS A 148 -6.40 13.29 -9.60
CA CYS A 148 -6.97 12.06 -9.07
C CYS A 148 -6.15 11.38 -7.94
N GLY A 149 -5.04 11.98 -7.48
CA GLY A 149 -4.09 11.32 -6.57
C GLY A 149 -3.62 12.10 -5.35
N ARG A 150 -4.23 13.24 -5.00
CA ARG A 150 -3.95 13.99 -3.76
C ARG A 150 -5.09 13.91 -2.77
#